data_AF-A0A3M3FGQ6-F1
#
_entry.id   AF-A0A3M3FGQ6-F1
#
_cell.length_a   1.000
_cell.length_b   1.000
_cell.length_c   1.000
_cell.angle_alpha   90.00
_cell.angle_beta   90.00
_cell.angle_gamma   90.00
#
_symmetry.space_group_name_H-M   'P 1'
#
loop_
_entity.id
_entity.type
_entity.pdbx_description
1 polymer ?
#
loop_
_entity_poly.entity_id
_entity_poly.type
_entity_poly.pdbx_seq_one_letter_code
_entity_poly.pdbx_strand_id
1 'polypeptide(L)'
;MRYLKEHYAHWTLDMTLCYSMDDSWGQHLDLELYTDIQAELDDIKLGVVGDWFGKSPLAGGYGRTLKQWQREPQNLLIFKDHASMLKSIAESTAIRSNGHAWCTADNDGCVGNTLERTRCSSCNDAVIGHRHTAIYQRLYYDLKGLLHCPDIGDGGRQRVERDLIRRRDVLTQLGVPPETLIA
;
A
#
# COMPACT_ATOMS: atom_id res chain seq x y z
N MET A 1 2.24 7.82 -24.87
CA MET A 1 2.56 6.40 -24.55
C MET A 1 3.55 6.26 -23.39
N ARG A 2 4.79 6.78 -23.48
CA ARG A 2 5.80 6.59 -22.42
C ARG A 2 5.36 7.14 -21.05
N TYR A 3 4.81 8.36 -21.02
CA TYR A 3 4.25 8.98 -19.82
C TYR A 3 3.13 8.14 -19.18
N LEU A 4 2.15 7.69 -19.97
CA LEU A 4 1.02 6.91 -19.46
C LEU A 4 1.43 5.50 -18.99
N LYS A 5 2.45 4.91 -19.63
CA LYS A 5 3.06 3.66 -19.18
C LYS A 5 3.81 3.82 -17.85
N GLU A 6 4.57 4.90 -17.71
CA GLU A 6 5.42 5.14 -16.54
C GLU A 6 4.62 5.63 -15.32
N HIS A 7 3.53 6.40 -15.52
CA HIS A 7 2.74 7.01 -14.43
C HIS A 7 1.41 6.30 -14.12
N TYR A 8 0.78 5.65 -15.11
CA TYR A 8 -0.55 5.04 -14.96
C TYR A 8 -0.55 3.53 -15.26
N ALA A 9 0.64 2.92 -15.38
CA ALA A 9 0.83 1.49 -15.63
C ALA A 9 0.15 0.94 -16.90
N HIS A 10 -0.11 1.78 -17.90
CA HIS A 10 -0.65 1.32 -19.18
C HIS A 10 0.36 0.43 -19.90
N TRP A 11 -0.06 -0.79 -20.23
CA TRP A 11 0.82 -1.81 -20.82
C TRP A 11 0.60 -2.02 -22.33
N THR A 12 -0.52 -1.55 -22.89
CA THR A 12 -0.85 -1.63 -24.33
C THR A 12 -1.33 -0.29 -24.89
N LEU A 13 -1.26 -0.15 -26.23
CA LEU A 13 -1.81 1.00 -26.94
C LEU A 13 -3.32 1.16 -26.65
N ASP A 14 -4.03 0.03 -26.55
CA ASP A 14 -5.48 -0.06 -26.28
C ASP A 14 -5.88 0.52 -24.93
N MET A 15 -5.09 0.30 -23.87
CA MET A 15 -5.33 0.93 -22.55
C MET A 15 -5.19 2.47 -22.60
N THR A 16 -4.47 2.97 -23.59
CA THR A 16 -4.22 4.40 -23.77
C THR A 16 -5.25 5.05 -24.70
N LEU A 17 -5.93 4.26 -25.54
CA LEU A 17 -7.04 4.71 -26.39
C LEU A 17 -8.25 5.14 -25.55
N CYS A 18 -8.43 4.62 -24.33
CA CYS A 18 -9.40 5.19 -23.37
C CYS A 18 -9.15 6.67 -23.05
N TYR A 19 -7.92 7.17 -23.27
CA TYR A 19 -7.52 8.56 -23.03
C TYR A 19 -7.35 9.39 -24.31
N SER A 20 -7.56 8.81 -25.50
CA SER A 20 -7.54 9.61 -26.74
C SER A 20 -8.86 10.37 -26.84
N MET A 21 -8.88 11.55 -26.23
CA MET A 21 -10.01 12.47 -26.32
C MET A 21 -9.90 13.22 -27.65
N ASP A 22 -10.79 12.89 -28.59
CA ASP A 22 -11.10 13.80 -29.71
C ASP A 22 -12.35 14.62 -29.37
N ASP A 23 -12.73 15.54 -30.27
CA ASP A 23 -13.86 16.46 -30.07
C ASP A 23 -15.22 15.75 -29.95
N SER A 24 -15.30 14.46 -30.33
CA SER A 24 -16.49 13.60 -30.19
C SER A 24 -16.44 12.70 -28.95
N TRP A 25 -15.30 12.55 -28.28
CA TRP A 25 -15.12 11.67 -27.13
C TRP A 25 -16.03 12.03 -25.95
N GLY A 26 -16.34 13.31 -25.75
CA GLY A 26 -17.33 13.73 -24.74
C GLY A 26 -18.74 13.17 -25.00
N GLN A 27 -19.04 12.73 -26.23
CA GLN A 27 -20.29 12.03 -26.58
C GLN A 27 -20.22 10.51 -26.34
N HIS A 28 -19.01 9.97 -26.14
CA HIS A 28 -18.73 8.56 -25.88
C HIS A 28 -18.31 8.28 -24.43
N LEU A 29 -17.97 9.31 -23.66
CA LEU A 29 -17.77 9.19 -22.23
C LEU A 29 -19.12 8.98 -21.55
N ASP A 30 -19.32 7.75 -21.09
CA ASP A 30 -20.41 7.43 -20.21
C ASP A 30 -20.17 8.09 -18.84
N LEU A 31 -20.84 9.23 -18.63
CA LEU A 31 -20.76 9.98 -17.37
C LEU A 31 -21.34 9.19 -16.20
N GLU A 32 -22.34 8.33 -16.45
CA GLU A 32 -22.93 7.46 -15.42
C GLU A 32 -21.89 6.43 -14.96
N LEU A 33 -21.25 5.74 -15.91
CA LEU A 33 -20.16 4.82 -15.61
C LEU A 33 -18.99 5.50 -14.88
N TYR A 34 -18.62 6.71 -15.30
CA TYR A 34 -17.57 7.47 -14.62
C TYR A 34 -17.94 7.77 -13.16
N THR A 35 -19.18 8.22 -12.91
CA THR A 35 -19.66 8.48 -11.55
C THR A 35 -19.75 7.21 -10.71
N ASP A 36 -20.14 6.09 -11.31
CA ASP A 36 -20.20 4.80 -10.63
C ASP A 36 -18.80 4.31 -10.23
N ILE A 37 -17.82 4.40 -11.13
CA ILE A 37 -16.42 4.04 -10.82
C ILE A 37 -15.88 4.93 -9.70
N GLN A 38 -16.19 6.23 -9.74
CA GLN A 38 -15.73 7.16 -8.70
C GLN A 38 -16.38 6.84 -7.35
N ALA A 39 -17.68 6.54 -7.32
CA ALA A 39 -18.39 6.14 -6.11
C ALA A 39 -17.81 4.85 -5.51
N GLU A 40 -17.57 3.83 -6.34
CA GLU A 40 -16.95 2.57 -5.91
C GLU A 40 -15.52 2.79 -5.38
N LEU A 41 -14.74 3.68 -6.02
CA LEU A 41 -13.40 4.02 -5.54
C LEU A 41 -13.44 4.69 -4.16
N ASP A 42 -14.38 5.61 -3.96
CA ASP A 42 -14.54 6.32 -2.68
C ASP A 42 -15.03 5.38 -1.57
N ASP A 43 -15.94 4.45 -1.88
CA ASP A 43 -16.38 3.41 -0.95
C ASP A 43 -15.24 2.47 -0.57
N ILE A 44 -14.41 2.05 -1.53
CA ILE A 44 -13.21 1.25 -1.26
C ILE A 44 -12.26 2.02 -0.34
N LYS A 45 -11.96 3.29 -0.64
CA LYS A 45 -11.09 4.12 0.20
C LYS A 45 -11.63 4.26 1.62
N LEU A 46 -12.93 4.53 1.74
CA LEU A 46 -13.59 4.67 3.04
C LEU A 46 -13.50 3.37 3.84
N GLY A 47 -13.74 2.21 3.22
CA GLY A 47 -13.57 0.90 3.84
C GLY A 47 -12.12 0.66 4.28
N VAL A 48 -11.15 1.00 3.44
CA VAL A 48 -9.71 0.87 3.75
C VAL A 48 -9.31 1.73 4.94
N VAL A 49 -9.72 2.99 4.98
CA VAL A 49 -9.46 3.87 6.12
C VAL A 49 -10.21 3.38 7.37
N GLY A 50 -11.43 2.90 7.22
CA GLY A 50 -12.19 2.26 8.30
C GLY A 50 -11.42 1.12 8.95
N ASP A 51 -10.83 0.23 8.16
CA ASP A 51 -9.97 -0.85 8.64
C ASP A 51 -8.74 -0.32 9.39
N TRP A 52 -8.15 0.78 8.92
CA TRP A 52 -6.99 1.39 9.57
C TRP A 52 -7.32 1.91 10.97
N PHE A 53 -8.54 2.39 11.21
CA PHE A 53 -8.99 2.86 12.53
C PHE A 53 -9.57 1.74 13.41
N GLY A 54 -9.66 0.51 12.89
CA GLY A 54 -10.05 -0.68 13.66
C GLY A 54 -9.07 -1.06 14.79
N LYS A 55 -9.32 -2.17 15.48
CA LYS A 55 -8.47 -2.63 16.60
C LYS A 55 -7.16 -3.27 16.15
N SER A 56 -7.09 -3.72 14.90
CA SER A 56 -5.93 -4.43 14.35
C SER A 56 -4.69 -3.53 14.32
N PRO A 57 -3.49 -4.08 14.58
CA PRO A 57 -2.26 -3.33 14.43
C PRO A 57 -2.00 -2.99 12.95
N LEU A 58 -1.27 -1.89 12.74
CA LEU A 58 -0.77 -1.47 11.44
C LEU A 58 0.75 -1.38 11.51
N ALA A 59 1.40 -1.93 10.49
CA ALA A 59 2.81 -1.77 10.21
C ALA A 59 3.04 -0.71 9.11
N GLY A 60 4.30 -0.43 8.80
CA GLY A 60 4.69 0.68 7.91
C GLY A 60 4.71 2.02 8.64
N GLY A 61 5.42 2.99 8.07
CA GLY A 61 5.62 4.31 8.71
C GLY A 61 4.31 5.04 8.93
N TYR A 62 3.49 5.19 7.88
CA TYR A 62 2.20 5.88 7.99
C TYR A 62 1.25 5.11 8.91
N GLY A 63 1.19 3.78 8.78
CA GLY A 63 0.33 2.95 9.62
C GLY A 63 0.60 3.12 11.12
N ARG A 64 1.88 3.17 11.53
CA ARG A 64 2.26 3.42 12.92
C ARG A 64 1.93 4.85 13.36
N THR A 65 2.25 5.84 12.53
CA THR A 65 1.94 7.25 12.80
C THR A 65 0.43 7.45 12.98
N LEU A 66 -0.38 6.81 12.14
CA LEU A 66 -1.84 6.87 12.21
C LEU A 66 -2.37 6.26 13.51
N LYS A 67 -1.82 5.11 13.94
CA LYS A 67 -2.18 4.50 15.24
C LYS A 67 -1.75 5.35 16.43
N GLN A 68 -0.64 6.06 16.34
CA GLN A 68 -0.23 7.01 17.36
C GLN A 68 -1.16 8.23 17.39
N TRP A 69 -1.43 8.82 16.22
CA TRP A 69 -2.35 9.94 16.05
C TRP A 69 -3.75 9.63 16.59
N GLN A 70 -4.28 8.43 16.33
CA GLN A 70 -5.57 7.94 16.83
C GLN A 70 -5.64 7.90 18.37
N ARG A 71 -4.52 7.68 19.06
CA ARG A 71 -4.47 7.55 20.53
C ARG A 71 -4.52 8.90 21.24
N GLU A 72 -4.30 10.00 20.52
CA GLU A 72 -4.35 11.36 21.05
C GLU A 72 -5.77 11.94 20.87
N PRO A 73 -6.59 12.05 21.93
CA PRO A 73 -8.01 12.37 21.79
C PRO A 73 -8.27 13.73 21.13
N GLN A 74 -7.36 14.69 21.31
CA GLN A 74 -7.48 16.04 20.74
C GLN A 74 -7.51 16.03 19.21
N ASN A 75 -6.82 15.08 18.59
CA ASN A 75 -6.80 14.92 17.13
C ASN A 75 -8.16 14.50 16.56
N LEU A 76 -9.00 13.85 17.38
CA LEU A 76 -10.32 13.37 16.96
C LEU A 76 -11.41 14.43 17.14
N LEU A 77 -11.17 15.45 17.97
CA LEU A 77 -12.16 16.50 18.29
C LEU A 77 -12.44 17.45 17.12
N ILE A 78 -11.56 17.49 16.12
CA ILE A 78 -11.76 18.33 14.93
C ILE A 78 -12.87 17.80 14.01
N PHE A 79 -13.30 16.55 14.20
CA PHE A 79 -14.34 15.91 13.41
C PHE A 79 -15.67 15.91 14.14
N LYS A 80 -16.75 16.09 13.38
CA LYS A 80 -18.13 16.04 13.90
C LYS A 80 -18.46 14.68 14.50
N ASP A 81 -18.09 13.61 13.80
CA ASP A 81 -18.34 12.23 14.17
C ASP A 81 -17.33 11.30 13.46
N HIS A 82 -17.35 10.02 13.83
CA HIS A 82 -16.42 9.02 13.29
C HIS A 82 -16.57 8.85 11.77
N ALA A 83 -17.78 8.91 11.23
CA ALA A 83 -18.00 8.75 9.79
C ALA A 83 -17.39 9.94 9.01
N SER A 84 -17.56 11.16 9.53
CA SER A 84 -16.98 12.38 8.97
C SER A 84 -15.45 12.35 9.02
N MET A 85 -14.87 11.79 10.09
CA MET A 85 -13.43 11.57 10.21
C MET A 85 -12.91 10.62 9.12
N LEU A 86 -13.51 9.43 8.98
CA LEU A 86 -13.08 8.46 7.99
C LEU A 86 -13.16 9.03 6.57
N LYS A 87 -14.27 9.72 6.26
CA LYS A 87 -14.48 10.36 4.96
C LYS A 87 -13.42 11.44 4.69
N SER A 88 -13.18 12.33 5.65
CA SER A 88 -12.18 13.38 5.50
C SER A 88 -10.77 12.82 5.24
N ILE A 89 -10.38 11.75 5.94
CA ILE A 89 -9.07 11.11 5.74
C ILE A 89 -9.01 10.40 4.38
N ALA A 90 -10.06 9.67 3.99
CA ALA A 90 -10.16 8.98 2.70
C ALA A 90 -10.07 9.93 1.49
N GLU A 91 -10.68 11.13 1.60
CA GLU A 91 -10.68 12.15 0.55
C GLU A 91 -9.35 12.93 0.49
N SER A 92 -8.73 13.22 1.64
CA SER A 92 -7.51 14.03 1.73
C SER A 92 -6.20 13.26 1.57
N THR A 93 -6.25 11.93 1.66
CA THR A 93 -5.07 11.08 1.57
C THR A 93 -5.06 10.34 0.23
N ALA A 94 -3.97 10.46 -0.52
CA ALA A 94 -3.76 9.58 -1.66
C ALA A 94 -3.70 8.13 -1.15
N ILE A 95 -4.41 7.19 -1.78
CA ILE A 95 -4.38 5.77 -1.39
C ILE A 95 -4.28 4.92 -2.65
N ARG A 96 -3.20 4.16 -2.76
CA ARG A 96 -3.02 3.15 -3.82
C ARG A 96 -2.62 1.81 -3.23
N SER A 97 -3.17 0.72 -3.77
CA SER A 97 -2.68 -0.62 -3.48
C SER A 97 -1.44 -0.90 -4.31
N ASN A 98 -0.40 -1.48 -3.70
CA ASN A 98 0.73 -2.06 -4.42
C ASN A 98 0.84 -3.59 -4.20
N GLY A 99 -0.26 -4.20 -3.74
CA GLY A 99 -0.39 -5.63 -3.47
C GLY A 99 0.18 -6.12 -2.13
N HIS A 100 1.14 -5.40 -1.55
CA HIS A 100 1.76 -5.76 -0.28
C HIS A 100 1.60 -4.66 0.80
N ALA A 101 1.13 -3.48 0.42
CA ALA A 101 0.81 -2.38 1.31
C ALA A 101 -0.25 -1.48 0.63
N TRP A 102 -0.83 -0.59 1.44
CA TRP A 102 -1.40 0.65 0.94
C TRP A 102 -0.31 1.73 0.96
N CYS A 103 -0.16 2.45 -0.14
CA CYS A 103 0.80 3.54 -0.27
C CYS A 103 0.06 4.87 -0.33
N THR A 104 0.51 5.81 0.50
CA THR A 104 -0.04 7.16 0.61
C THR A 104 0.82 8.24 -0.04
N ALA A 105 1.91 7.84 -0.70
CA ALA A 105 2.74 8.76 -1.46
C ALA A 105 1.96 9.24 -2.69
N ASP A 106 1.80 10.55 -2.79
CA ASP A 106 1.17 11.27 -3.89
C ASP A 106 2.14 11.59 -5.04
N ASN A 107 3.37 11.06 -4.96
CA ASN A 107 4.42 11.26 -5.94
C ASN A 107 5.02 9.94 -6.46
N ASP A 108 5.79 10.06 -7.54
CA ASP A 108 6.42 8.94 -8.24
C ASP A 108 7.80 8.56 -7.67
N GLY A 109 8.22 9.19 -6.57
CA GLY A 109 9.49 8.91 -5.90
C GLY A 109 9.51 7.61 -5.10
N CYS A 110 8.38 6.91 -5.00
CA CYS A 110 8.28 5.70 -4.19
C CYS A 110 9.04 4.52 -4.80
N VAL A 111 10.23 4.24 -4.27
CA VAL A 111 11.06 3.07 -4.63
C VAL A 111 10.32 1.73 -4.42
N GLY A 112 9.38 1.69 -3.46
CA GLY A 112 8.52 0.54 -3.16
C GLY A 112 7.55 0.17 -4.28
N ASN A 113 7.32 1.07 -5.24
CA ASN A 113 6.43 0.81 -6.37
C ASN A 113 7.20 0.58 -7.68
N THR A 114 8.53 0.67 -7.66
CA THR A 114 9.38 0.56 -8.86
C THR A 114 10.45 -0.52 -8.70
N LEU A 115 11.58 -0.18 -8.07
CA LEU A 115 12.81 -0.96 -8.06
C LEU A 115 12.87 -1.99 -6.92
N GLU A 116 12.39 -1.63 -5.74
CA GLU A 116 12.48 -2.47 -4.54
C GLU A 116 11.09 -2.62 -3.91
N ARG A 117 10.25 -3.46 -4.53
CA ARG A 117 8.83 -3.73 -4.20
C ARG A 117 8.53 -4.24 -2.78
N THR A 118 9.48 -4.16 -1.88
CA THR A 118 9.38 -4.66 -0.51
C THR A 118 9.96 -3.68 0.51
N ARG A 119 10.36 -2.48 0.04
CA ARG A 119 10.90 -1.40 0.86
C ARG A 119 9.83 -0.70 1.73
N CYS A 120 8.56 -1.11 1.63
CA CYS A 120 7.45 -0.52 2.38
C CYS A 120 7.52 -0.72 3.91
N SER A 121 8.32 -1.67 4.42
CA SER A 121 8.48 -1.91 5.87
C SER A 121 8.82 -0.66 6.70
N SER A 122 9.77 0.14 6.22
CA SER A 122 10.24 1.37 6.87
C SER A 122 9.87 2.64 6.08
N CYS A 123 8.93 2.54 5.14
CA CYS A 123 8.50 3.68 4.32
C CYS A 123 7.51 4.56 5.09
N ASN A 124 7.69 5.87 5.05
CA ASN A 124 6.85 6.84 5.74
C ASN A 124 5.41 6.87 5.22
N ASP A 125 5.19 6.45 3.96
CA ASP A 125 3.90 6.49 3.28
C ASP A 125 3.22 5.13 3.22
N ALA A 126 3.75 4.12 3.90
CA ALA A 126 3.20 2.77 3.87
C ALA A 126 2.25 2.53 5.03
N VAL A 127 1.07 1.98 4.71
CA VAL A 127 0.17 1.32 5.66
C VAL A 127 0.08 -0.14 5.33
N ILE A 128 0.56 -0.98 6.25
CA ILE A 128 0.52 -2.42 6.10
C ILE A 128 -0.42 -2.95 7.18
N GLY A 129 -1.63 -3.34 6.78
CA GLY A 129 -2.60 -3.99 7.66
C GLY A 129 -2.52 -5.52 7.65
N HIS A 130 -3.33 -6.14 8.51
CA HIS A 130 -3.41 -7.60 8.68
C HIS A 130 -3.67 -8.36 7.37
N ARG A 131 -4.43 -7.78 6.42
CA ARG A 131 -4.69 -8.38 5.10
C ARG A 131 -3.42 -8.70 4.30
N HIS A 132 -2.31 -8.01 4.58
CA HIS A 132 -1.03 -8.25 3.92
C HIS A 132 -0.16 -9.30 4.64
N THR A 133 -0.60 -9.84 5.78
CA THR A 133 0.21 -10.78 6.59
C THR A 133 0.67 -11.98 5.76
N ALA A 134 -0.22 -12.59 4.97
CA ALA A 134 0.09 -13.76 4.15
C ALA A 134 1.23 -13.53 3.15
N ILE A 135 1.27 -12.37 2.48
CA ILE A 135 2.36 -12.06 1.53
C ILE A 135 3.69 -11.87 2.27
N TYR A 136 3.69 -11.20 3.43
CA TYR A 136 4.90 -11.03 4.23
C TYR A 136 5.41 -12.36 4.80
N GLN A 137 4.53 -13.25 5.26
CA GLN A 137 4.89 -14.58 5.74
C GLN A 137 5.51 -15.41 4.62
N ARG A 138 4.88 -15.44 3.44
CA ARG A 138 5.40 -16.21 2.31
C ARG A 138 6.78 -15.71 1.89
N LEU A 139 6.94 -14.40 1.73
CA LEU A 139 8.24 -13.79 1.41
C LEU A 139 9.30 -14.08 2.47
N TYR A 140 8.92 -14.08 3.76
CA TYR A 140 9.83 -14.40 4.84
C TYR A 140 10.33 -15.85 4.76
N TYR A 141 9.45 -16.82 4.50
CA TYR A 141 9.84 -18.22 4.33
C TYR A 141 10.66 -18.47 3.07
N ASP A 142 10.30 -17.86 1.94
CA ASP A 142 11.06 -17.99 0.69
C ASP A 142 12.49 -17.45 0.88
N LEU A 143 12.66 -16.33 1.60
CA LEU A 143 13.97 -15.76 1.92
C LEU A 143 14.79 -16.65 2.87
N LYS A 144 14.17 -17.36 3.82
CA LYS A 144 14.89 -18.35 4.64
C LYS A 144 15.48 -19.47 3.79
N GLY A 145 14.71 -19.97 2.82
CA GLY A 145 15.21 -20.97 1.86
C GLY A 145 16.43 -20.46 1.09
N LEU A 146 16.38 -19.19 0.63
CA LEU A 146 17.48 -18.57 -0.09
C LEU A 146 18.74 -18.35 0.76
N LEU A 147 18.62 -18.22 2.08
CA LEU A 147 19.78 -18.03 2.95
C LEU A 147 20.77 -19.20 2.88
N HIS A 148 20.27 -20.41 2.61
CA HIS A 148 21.06 -21.63 2.48
C HIS A 148 21.54 -21.90 1.04
N CYS A 149 21.22 -21.02 0.10
CA CYS A 149 21.60 -21.18 -1.30
C CYS A 149 23.09 -20.86 -1.49
N PRO A 150 23.92 -21.80 -1.98
CA PRO A 150 25.37 -21.61 -2.06
C PRO A 150 25.82 -20.70 -3.21
N ASP A 151 24.99 -20.46 -4.22
CA ASP A 151 25.32 -19.83 -5.51
C ASP A 151 24.81 -18.39 -5.68
N ILE A 152 24.26 -17.77 -4.63
CA ILE A 152 23.75 -16.38 -4.68
C ILE A 152 24.84 -15.30 -4.44
N GLY A 153 26.05 -15.73 -4.09
CA GLY A 153 27.18 -14.85 -3.75
C GLY A 153 26.95 -13.98 -2.51
N ASP A 154 27.98 -13.23 -2.10
CA ASP A 154 27.92 -12.40 -0.89
C ASP A 154 26.89 -11.28 -0.97
N GLY A 155 26.79 -10.62 -2.14
CA GLY A 155 25.79 -9.56 -2.36
C GLY A 155 24.35 -10.09 -2.30
N GLY A 156 24.11 -11.29 -2.83
CA GLY A 156 22.82 -11.96 -2.71
C GLY A 156 22.50 -12.30 -1.26
N ARG A 157 23.46 -12.86 -0.53
CA ARG A 157 23.31 -13.19 0.90
C ARG A 157 23.00 -11.97 1.75
N GLN A 158 23.75 -10.88 1.60
CA GLN A 158 23.50 -9.61 2.31
C GLN A 158 22.11 -9.05 2.02
N ARG A 159 21.63 -9.17 0.78
CA ARG A 159 20.28 -8.73 0.41
C ARG A 159 19.21 -9.59 1.09
N VAL A 160 19.39 -10.92 1.10
CA VAL A 160 18.47 -11.86 1.77
C VAL A 160 18.38 -11.55 3.26
N GLU A 161 19.52 -11.40 3.95
CA GLU A 161 19.58 -11.07 5.38
C GLU A 161 18.88 -9.74 5.70
N ARG A 162 19.18 -8.68 4.93
CA ARG A 162 18.51 -7.38 5.07
C ARG A 162 17.00 -7.50 4.91
N ASP A 163 16.56 -8.24 3.91
CA ASP A 163 15.15 -8.38 3.61
C ASP A 163 14.44 -9.26 4.65
N LEU A 164 15.07 -10.33 5.15
CA LEU A 164 14.55 -11.12 6.28
C LEU A 164 14.24 -10.24 7.48
N ILE A 165 15.15 -9.34 7.85
CA ILE A 165 14.96 -8.39 8.97
C ILE A 165 13.73 -7.51 8.71
N ARG A 166 13.62 -6.92 7.52
CA ARG A 166 12.50 -6.05 7.14
C ARG A 166 11.14 -6.76 7.19
N ARG A 167 11.06 -8.03 6.77
CA ARG A 167 9.78 -8.78 6.75
C ARG A 167 9.43 -9.22 8.17
N ARG A 168 10.42 -9.67 8.94
CA ARG A 168 10.26 -9.98 10.36
C ARG A 168 9.74 -8.77 11.15
N ASP A 169 10.28 -7.59 10.91
CA ASP A 169 9.82 -6.35 11.54
C ASP A 169 8.34 -6.07 11.25
N VAL A 170 7.93 -6.15 9.98
CA VAL A 170 6.51 -6.00 9.60
C VAL A 170 5.63 -7.05 10.27
N LEU A 171 6.03 -8.33 10.25
CA LEU A 171 5.27 -9.42 10.86
C LEU A 171 5.14 -9.24 12.37
N THR A 172 6.20 -8.78 13.03
CA THR A 172 6.20 -8.49 14.47
C THR A 172 5.25 -7.34 14.79
N GLN A 173 5.29 -6.25 14.01
CA GLN A 173 4.37 -5.12 14.15
C GLN A 173 2.90 -5.52 13.93
N LEU A 174 2.65 -6.48 13.04
CA LEU A 174 1.32 -7.06 12.80
C LEU A 174 0.86 -8.06 13.87
N GLY A 175 1.70 -8.33 14.90
CA GLY A 175 1.37 -9.23 16.00
C GLY A 175 1.58 -10.71 15.70
N VAL A 176 2.34 -11.05 14.65
CA VAL A 176 2.74 -12.45 14.41
C VAL A 176 3.75 -12.87 15.49
N PRO A 177 3.53 -13.99 16.21
CA PRO A 177 4.39 -14.39 17.31
C PRO A 177 5.83 -14.62 16.85
N PRO A 178 6.84 -14.15 17.61
CA PRO A 178 8.24 -14.37 17.30
C PRO A 178 8.59 -15.85 17.12
N GLU A 179 7.91 -16.77 17.82
CA GLU A 179 8.11 -18.22 17.72
C GLU A 179 7.83 -18.75 16.31
N THR A 180 6.82 -18.20 15.64
CA THR A 180 6.50 -18.46 14.23
C THR A 180 7.54 -17.82 13.29
N LEU A 181 8.37 -16.92 13.82
CA LEU A 181 9.44 -16.21 13.14
C LEU A 181 10.85 -16.67 13.58
N ILE A 182 10.97 -17.77 14.34
CA ILE A 182 12.26 -18.36 14.74
C ILE A 182 12.88 -19.13 13.57
N ALA A 183 14.20 -18.99 13.46
CA ALA A 183 15.15 -19.51 12.48
C ALA A 183 14.76 -20.88 11.89
#